data_AF-A0A5B0WED6-F1
#
_entry.id   AF-A0A5B0WED6-F1
#
_cell.length_a   1.000
_cell.length_b   1.000
_cell.length_c   1.000
_cell.angle_alpha   90.00
_cell.angle_beta   90.00
_cell.angle_gamma   90.00
#
_symmetry.space_group_name_H-M   'P 1'
#
loop_
_entity.id
_entity.type
_entity.pdbx_description
1 polymer ?
#
loop_
_entity_poly.entity_id
_entity_poly.type
_entity_poly.pdbx_seq_one_letter_code
_entity_poly.pdbx_strand_id
1 'polypeptide(L)' 'MQVSVIDNNVDQALRVLKRKTQREGLLASPKRKVR' A
#
# COMPACT_ATOMS: atom_id res chain seq x y z
N MET A 1 13.87 26.75 5.59
CA MET A 1 14.31 25.84 4.51
C MET A 1 13.22 24.81 4.31
N GLN A 2 12.46 24.88 3.21
CA GLN A 2 11.34 23.97 2.94
C GLN A 2 11.86 22.88 2.00
N VAL A 3 11.89 21.64 2.49
CA VAL A 3 12.32 20.49 1.71
C VAL A 3 11.09 19.95 0.98
N SER A 4 11.02 20.14 -0.33
CA SER A 4 9.99 19.52 -1.18
C SER A 4 10.34 18.04 -1.33
N VAL A 5 9.63 17.17 -0.63
CA VAL A 5 9.92 15.73 -0.71
C VAL A 5 9.20 15.15 -1.93
N ILE A 6 9.77 15.39 -3.10
CA ILE A 6 9.34 14.85 -4.41
C ILE A 6 9.70 13.35 -4.51
N ASP A 7 9.71 12.63 -3.39
CA ASP A 7 9.99 11.19 -3.31
C ASP A 7 9.26 10.52 -2.13
N ASN A 8 8.48 11.28 -1.35
CA ASN A 8 7.59 10.72 -0.34
C ASN A 8 6.32 10.22 -1.02
N ASN A 9 6.48 9.21 -1.88
CA ASN A 9 5.38 8.54 -2.53
C ASN A 9 4.68 7.64 -1.50
N VAL A 10 3.87 8.26 -0.65
CA VAL A 10 3.03 7.62 0.35
C VAL A 10 2.20 6.51 -0.29
N ASP A 11 1.73 6.68 -1.52
CA ASP A 11 1.00 5.65 -2.27
C ASP A 11 1.86 4.41 -2.57
N GLN A 12 3.13 4.60 -2.93
CA GLN A 12 4.08 3.51 -3.09
C GLN A 12 4.33 2.79 -1.77
N ALA A 13 4.51 3.54 -0.67
CA ALA A 13 4.69 2.96 0.66
C ALA A 13 3.45 2.13 1.08
N LEU A 14 2.24 2.65 0.87
CA LEU A 14 1.00 1.91 1.10
C LEU A 14 0.88 0.67 0.22
N ARG A 15 1.27 0.75 -1.06
CA ARG A 15 1.24 -0.40 -1.99
C ARG A 15 2.22 -1.50 -1.57
N VAL A 16 3.42 -1.13 -1.14
CA VAL A 16 4.42 -2.08 -0.61
C VAL A 16 3.91 -2.72 0.69
N LEU A 17 3.44 -1.90 1.63
CA LEU A 17 2.91 -2.37 2.91
C LEU A 17 1.74 -3.34 2.71
N LYS A 18 0.75 -2.96 1.91
CA LYS A 18 -0.41 -3.81 1.59
C LYS A 18 0.00 -5.18 1.05
N ARG A 19 0.97 -5.23 0.13
CA ARG A 19 1.47 -6.52 -0.42
C ARG A 19 2.14 -7.37 0.65
N LYS A 20 2.95 -6.77 1.52
CA LYS A 20 3.63 -7.48 2.61
C LYS A 20 2.61 -8.04 3.60
N THR A 21 1.68 -7.21 4.06
CA THR A 21 0.61 -7.60 4.98
C THR A 21 -0.32 -8.69 4.40
N GLN A 22 -0.59 -8.66 3.09
CA GLN A 22 -1.33 -9.74 2.41
C GLN A 22 -0.56 -11.07 2.37
N ARG A 23 0.76 -11.06 2.17
CA ARG A 23 1.59 -12.28 2.19
C ARG A 23 1.68 -12.91 3.58
N GLU A 24 1.70 -12.06 4.61
CA GLU A 24 1.67 -12.48 6.01
C GLU A 24 0.28 -12.99 6.43
N GLY A 25 -0.73 -12.96 5.55
CA GLY A 25 -2.08 -13.45 5.83
C GLY A 25 -2.90 -12.53 6.74
N LEU A 26 -2.39 -11.33 7.04
CA LEU A 26 -3.01 -10.37 7.95
C LEU A 26 -4.13 -9.56 7.27
N LEU A 27 -4.13 -9.49 5.94
CA LEU A 27 -5.20 -8.88 5.15
C LEU A 27 -5.95 -9.94 4.36
N ALA A 28 -7.28 -9.88 4.40
CA ALA A 28 -8.14 -10.72 3.59
C ALA A 28 -7.83 -10.58 2.08
N SER A 29 -8.04 -11.67 1.34
CA SER A 29 -7.96 -11.69 -0.13
C SER A 29 -8.82 -10.58 -0.75
N PRO A 30 -8.48 -10.09 -1.97
CA PRO A 30 -9.25 -9.04 -2.61
C PRO A 30 -10.74 -9.38 -2.59
N LYS A 31 -11.57 -8.45 -2.09
CA LYS A 31 -13.01 -8.62 -2.07
C LYS A 31 -13.46 -8.97 -3.49
N ARG A 32 -14.19 -10.08 -3.65
CA ARG A 32 -14.79 -10.46 -4.94
C ARG A 32 -15.55 -9.25 -5.46
N LYS A 33 -15.19 -8.78 -6.67
CA LYS A 33 -16.03 -7.83 -7.38
C LYS A 33 -17.33 -8.56 -7.69
N VAL A 34 -18.40 -8.20 -6.99
CA VAL A 34 -19.75 -8.58 -7.38
C VAL A 34 -19.98 -7.87 -8.72
N ARG A 35 -20.24 -8.65 -9.78
CA ARG A 35 -20.54 -8.12 -11.12
C ARG A 35 -21.90 -7.44 -11.11
#